data_AF-A0A848EG80-F1
#
_entry.id   AF-A0A848EG80-F1
#
_cell.length_a   1.000
_cell.length_b   1.000
_cell.length_c   1.000
_cell.angle_alpha   90.00
_cell.angle_beta   90.00
_cell.angle_gamma   90.00
#
_symmetry.space_group_name_H-M   'P 1'
#
loop_
_entity.id
_entity.type
_entity.pdbx_description
1 polymer ?
#
loop_
_entity_poly.entity_id
_entity_poly.type
_entity_poly.pdbx_seq_one_letter_code
_entity_poly.pdbx_strand_id
1 'polypeptide(L)'
;MSDDTPIPATHDIGGLARFHCTPVEHDEVPPDGFGRKVDALRQVLAQKGLMTVDELRRGIESIPEPEYFALGYYERWLRSITALMIEKGHVQKDVME
;
A
#
# COMPACT_ATOMS: atom_id res chain seq x y z
N MET A 1 -4.91 -18.40 23.56
CA MET A 1 -5.79 -17.44 22.85
C MET A 1 -7.10 -18.17 22.63
N SER A 2 -8.23 -17.59 23.04
CA SER A 2 -9.55 -18.19 22.75
C SER A 2 -9.75 -18.23 21.24
N ASP A 3 -10.38 -19.30 20.75
CA ASP A 3 -10.68 -19.58 19.33
C ASP A 3 -11.51 -18.48 18.63
N ASP A 4 -12.00 -17.48 19.38
CA ASP A 4 -12.90 -16.41 18.93
C ASP A 4 -12.17 -15.08 18.69
N THR A 5 -10.83 -15.08 18.62
CA THR A 5 -10.05 -13.87 18.32
C THR A 5 -10.08 -13.63 16.81
N PRO A 6 -10.62 -12.50 16.31
CA PRO A 6 -10.60 -12.22 14.88
C PRO A 6 -9.18 -12.24 14.34
N ILE A 7 -8.98 -12.86 13.18
CA ILE A 7 -7.69 -12.83 12.49
C ILE A 7 -7.40 -11.38 12.12
N PRO A 8 -6.29 -10.78 12.60
CA PRO A 8 -5.93 -9.41 12.23
C PRO A 8 -5.81 -9.26 10.71
N ALA A 9 -6.17 -8.09 10.19
CA ALA A 9 -5.92 -7.78 8.79
C ALA A 9 -4.41 -7.80 8.50
N THR A 10 -4.00 -8.13 7.27
CA THR A 10 -2.60 -8.33 6.88
C THR A 10 -1.67 -7.19 7.29
N HIS A 11 -2.14 -5.94 7.20
CA HIS A 11 -1.36 -4.75 7.51
C HIS A 11 -1.17 -4.54 9.03
N ASP A 12 -2.04 -5.12 9.86
CA ASP A 12 -2.01 -5.02 11.32
C ASP A 12 -1.06 -6.07 11.90
N ILE A 13 0.23 -5.83 11.68
CA ILE A 13 1.30 -6.76 12.05
C ILE A 13 1.77 -6.61 13.51
N GLY A 14 1.17 -5.70 14.27
CA GLY A 14 1.56 -5.40 15.64
C GLY A 14 1.43 -6.63 16.55
N GLY A 15 2.53 -7.05 17.19
CA GLY A 15 2.53 -8.17 18.12
C GLY A 15 2.51 -9.57 17.50
N LEU A 16 2.66 -9.68 16.16
CA LEU A 16 2.76 -10.98 15.51
C LEU A 16 4.14 -11.62 15.73
N ALA A 17 4.15 -12.76 16.42
CA ALA A 17 5.37 -13.50 16.77
C ALA A 17 6.27 -13.84 15.58
N ARG A 18 5.70 -14.03 14.38
CA ARG A 18 6.45 -14.34 13.15
C ARG A 18 7.46 -13.26 12.73
N PHE A 19 7.32 -12.04 13.24
CA PHE A 19 8.19 -10.90 12.93
C PHE A 19 9.07 -10.45 14.11
N HIS A 20 8.93 -11.09 15.27
CA HIS A 20 9.71 -10.73 16.46
C HIS A 20 11.21 -10.99 16.24
N CYS A 21 12.04 -10.10 16.79
CA CYS A 21 13.50 -10.25 16.80
C CYS A 21 14.14 -10.36 15.40
N THR A 22 13.46 -9.91 14.35
CA THR A 22 14.07 -9.77 13.02
C THR A 22 15.10 -8.64 13.06
N PRO A 23 16.32 -8.82 12.53
CA PRO A 23 17.31 -7.75 12.44
C PRO A 23 16.75 -6.54 11.70
N VAL A 24 17.11 -5.35 12.16
CA VAL A 24 16.82 -4.11 11.43
C VAL A 24 17.86 -3.95 10.33
N GLU A 25 17.41 -3.76 9.09
CA GLU A 25 18.29 -3.39 7.99
C GLU A 25 18.72 -1.92 8.13
N HIS A 26 20.00 -1.64 7.89
CA HIS A 26 20.62 -0.33 8.12
C HIS A 26 21.12 0.33 6.82
N ASP A 27 20.98 -0.35 5.69
CA ASP A 27 21.28 0.12 4.35
C ASP A 27 20.09 0.87 3.75
N GLU A 28 19.61 1.90 4.45
CA GLU A 28 18.56 2.78 3.93
C GLU A 28 19.05 3.47 2.65
N VAL A 29 18.57 3.00 1.51
CA VAL A 29 18.77 3.64 0.21
C VAL A 29 17.59 4.56 -0.06
N PRO A 30 17.81 5.79 -0.55
CA PRO A 30 16.71 6.61 -1.05
C PRO A 30 15.86 5.86 -2.07
N PRO A 31 14.56 6.17 -2.19
CA PRO A 31 13.70 5.57 -3.20
C PRO A 31 14.35 5.68 -4.58
N ASP A 32 14.27 4.61 -5.34
CA ASP A 32 14.80 4.56 -6.70
C ASP A 32 14.00 5.48 -7.65
N GLY A 33 14.34 5.44 -8.94
CA GLY A 33 13.63 6.25 -9.94
C GLY A 33 12.13 5.97 -10.01
N PHE A 34 11.71 4.74 -9.72
CA PHE A 34 10.31 4.34 -9.69
C PHE A 34 9.60 4.88 -8.44
N GLY A 35 10.16 4.62 -7.26
CA GLY A 35 9.61 5.08 -5.99
C GLY A 35 9.45 6.61 -5.93
N ARG A 36 10.43 7.36 -6.46
CA ARG A 36 10.32 8.83 -6.57
C ARG A 36 9.15 9.28 -7.46
N LYS A 37 8.87 8.57 -8.55
CA LYS A 37 7.72 8.90 -9.44
C LYS A 37 6.40 8.61 -8.76
N VAL A 38 6.29 7.46 -8.08
CA VAL A 38 5.07 7.09 -7.34
C VAL A 38 4.79 8.08 -6.21
N ASP A 39 5.83 8.47 -5.45
CA ASP A 39 5.68 9.49 -4.42
C ASP A 39 5.23 10.84 -5.00
N ALA A 40 5.88 11.30 -6.06
CA ALA A 40 5.49 12.54 -6.74
C ALA A 40 4.03 12.50 -7.23
N LEU A 41 3.59 11.38 -7.79
CA LEU A 41 2.20 11.17 -8.20
C LEU A 41 1.24 11.29 -7.00
N ARG A 42 1.56 10.61 -5.90
CA ARG A 42 0.78 10.68 -4.65
C ARG A 42 0.68 12.11 -4.13
N GLN A 43 1.74 12.91 -4.23
CA GLN A 43 1.73 14.31 -3.82
C GLN A 43 0.85 15.17 -4.74
N VAL A 44 0.96 15.03 -6.06
CA VAL A 44 0.14 15.79 -7.03
C VAL A 44 -1.34 15.48 -6.85
N LEU A 45 -1.72 14.21 -6.71
CA LEU A 45 -3.11 13.80 -6.52
C LEU A 45 -3.70 14.38 -5.22
N ALA A 46 -2.92 14.40 -4.14
CA ALA A 46 -3.33 15.01 -2.88
C ALA A 46 -3.50 16.54 -3.01
N GLN A 47 -2.56 17.23 -3.66
CA GLN A 47 -2.64 18.68 -3.89
C GLN A 47 -3.84 19.08 -4.77
N LYS A 48 -4.24 18.20 -5.69
CA LYS A 48 -5.43 18.38 -6.54
C LYS A 48 -6.75 17.99 -5.86
N GLY A 49 -6.71 17.46 -4.63
CA GLY A 49 -7.89 17.01 -3.91
C GLY A 49 -8.53 15.75 -4.49
N LEU A 50 -7.81 15.00 -5.33
CA LEU A 50 -8.33 13.77 -5.95
C LEU A 50 -8.18 12.54 -5.04
N MET A 51 -7.32 12.63 -4.01
CA MET A 51 -7.05 11.54 -3.08
C MET A 51 -6.70 12.08 -1.69
N THR A 52 -7.24 11.45 -0.66
CA THR A 52 -6.81 11.65 0.74
C THR A 52 -5.81 10.57 1.19
N VAL A 53 -5.14 10.79 2.31
CA VAL A 53 -4.25 9.77 2.89
C VAL A 53 -5.04 8.56 3.38
N ASP A 54 -6.25 8.77 3.90
CA ASP A 54 -7.10 7.69 4.40
C ASP A 54 -7.59 6.79 3.26
N GLU A 55 -7.92 7.36 2.10
CA GLU A 55 -8.28 6.60 0.91
C GLU A 55 -7.11 5.76 0.38
N LEU A 56 -5.90 6.32 0.39
CA LEU A 56 -4.68 5.58 0.05
C LEU A 56 -4.44 4.42 1.02
N ARG A 57 -4.60 4.66 2.33
CA ARG A 57 -4.44 3.61 3.35
C ARG A 57 -5.46 2.49 3.17
N ARG A 58 -6.74 2.84 3.04
CA ARG A 58 -7.82 1.88 2.80
C ARG A 58 -7.52 0.94 1.63
N GLY A 59 -7.03 1.49 0.52
CA GLY A 59 -6.71 0.67 -0.65
C GLY A 59 -5.50 -0.25 -0.44
N ILE A 60 -4.47 0.18 0.30
CA ILE A 60 -3.33 -0.68 0.69
C ILE A 60 -3.76 -1.78 1.66
N GLU A 61 -4.61 -1.44 2.63
CA GLU A 61 -5.11 -2.35 3.66
C GLU A 61 -6.04 -3.43 3.10
N SER A 62 -6.68 -3.15 1.95
CA SER A 62 -7.54 -4.09 1.21
C SER A 62 -6.77 -5.09 0.33
N ILE A 63 -5.44 -4.99 0.23
CA ILE A 63 -4.63 -5.89 -0.60
C ILE A 63 -4.63 -7.30 0.04
N PRO A 64 -4.97 -8.37 -0.71
CA PRO A 64 -4.89 -9.74 -0.21
C PRO A 64 -3.49 -10.11 0.30
N GLU A 65 -3.40 -10.93 1.35
CA GLU A 65 -2.13 -11.27 2.00
C GLU A 65 -1.02 -11.74 1.04
N PRO A 66 -1.28 -12.65 0.08
CA PRO A 66 -0.25 -13.10 -0.85
C PRO A 66 0.29 -11.98 -1.73
N GLU A 67 -0.58 -11.08 -2.18
CA GLU A 67 -0.21 -9.92 -3.01
C GLU A 67 0.53 -8.86 -2.18
N TYR A 68 0.07 -8.61 -0.95
CA TYR A 68 0.68 -7.63 -0.04
C TYR A 68 2.16 -7.94 0.22
N PHE A 69 2.50 -9.20 0.48
CA PHE A 69 3.87 -9.61 0.72
C PHE A 69 4.72 -9.75 -0.56
N ALA A 70 4.08 -9.96 -1.73
CA ALA A 70 4.78 -10.00 -3.01
C ALA A 70 5.16 -8.61 -3.54
N LEU A 71 4.36 -7.59 -3.22
CA LEU A 71 4.59 -6.21 -3.67
C LEU A 71 5.59 -5.47 -2.78
N GLY A 72 6.48 -4.73 -3.41
CA GLY A 72 7.32 -3.71 -2.79
C GLY A 72 6.51 -2.52 -2.25
N TYR A 73 7.13 -1.71 -1.40
CA TYR A 73 6.45 -0.60 -0.70
C TYR A 73 5.75 0.37 -1.65
N TYR A 74 6.47 0.87 -2.66
CA TYR A 74 5.92 1.80 -3.65
C TYR A 74 4.96 1.12 -4.64
N GLU A 75 5.06 -0.19 -4.82
CA GLU A 75 4.11 -0.93 -5.66
C GLU A 75 2.74 -1.03 -4.98
N ARG A 76 2.69 -1.23 -3.65
CA ARG A 76 1.44 -1.18 -2.87
C ARG A 76 0.76 0.19 -3.00
N TRP A 77 1.55 1.26 -2.95
CA TRP A 77 1.04 2.62 -3.18
C TRP A 77 0.44 2.77 -4.57
N LEU A 78 1.20 2.39 -5.61
CA LEU A 78 0.72 2.51 -6.99
C LEU A 78 -0.54 1.67 -7.21
N ARG A 79 -0.59 0.44 -6.70
CA ARG A 79 -1.77 -0.43 -6.75
C ARG A 79 -2.99 0.25 -6.13
N SER A 80 -2.84 0.82 -4.93
CA SER A 80 -3.93 1.53 -4.25
C SER A 80 -4.36 2.81 -4.97
N ILE A 81 -3.40 3.61 -5.47
CA ILE A 81 -3.68 4.83 -6.25
C ILE A 81 -4.50 4.48 -7.48
N THR A 82 -4.06 3.47 -8.23
CA THR A 82 -4.72 3.05 -9.46
C THR A 82 -6.14 2.56 -9.21
N ALA A 83 -6.34 1.70 -8.20
CA ALA A 83 -7.67 1.25 -7.82
C ALA A 83 -8.59 2.43 -7.45
N LEU A 84 -8.08 3.40 -6.68
CA LEU A 84 -8.83 4.59 -6.30
C LEU A 84 -9.18 5.49 -7.48
N MET A 85 -8.25 5.69 -8.42
CA MET A 85 -8.51 6.50 -9.62
C MET A 85 -9.54 5.86 -10.55
N ILE A 86 -9.59 4.53 -10.60
CA ILE A 86 -10.66 3.79 -11.28
C ILE A 86 -11.99 3.93 -10.54
N GLU A 87 -11.99 3.74 -9.22
CA GLU A 87 -13.19 3.88 -8.36
C GLU A 87 -13.84 5.26 -8.53
N LYS A 88 -13.04 6.32 -8.65
CA LYS A 88 -13.49 7.70 -8.85
C LYS A 88 -13.73 8.08 -10.32
N GLY A 89 -13.49 7.18 -11.27
CA GLY A 89 -13.72 7.40 -12.70
C GLY A 89 -12.72 8.34 -13.38
N HIS A 90 -11.55 8.57 -12.79
CA HIS A 90 -10.47 9.36 -13.40
C HIS A 90 -9.60 8.55 -14.36
N VAL A 91 -9.57 7.22 -14.18
CA VAL A 91 -8.87 6.27 -15.06
C VAL A 91 -9.86 5.18 -15.45
N GLN A 92 -9.87 4.79 -16.73
CA GLN A 92 -10.69 3.67 -17.20
C GLN A 92 -9.91 2.36 -17.10
N LYS A 93 -10.61 1.26 -16.81
CA LYS A 93 -10.01 -0.06 -16.57
C LYS A 93 -9.42 -0.70 -17.83
N ASP A 94 -9.92 -0.32 -19.01
CA ASP A 94 -9.47 -0.78 -20.33
C ASP A 94 -8.09 -0.20 -20.74
N VAL A 95 -7.66 0.91 -20.14
CA VAL A 95 -6.33 1.51 -20.38
C VAL A 95 -5.19 0.72 -19.69
N MET A 96 -5.51 -0.36 -18.99
CA MET A 96 -4.58 -1.11 -18.14
C MET A 96 -4.25 -2.53 -18.62
N GLU A 97 -4.77 -2.96 -19.77
CA GLU A 97 -4.32 -4.16 -20.50
C GLU A 97 -3.19 -3.81 -21.49
#